data_AF-A0A4Q7BCN2-F1
#
_entry.id   AF-A0A4Q7BCN2-F1
#
_cell.length_a   1.000
_cell.length_b   1.000
_cell.length_c   1.000
_cell.angle_alpha   90.00
_cell.angle_beta   90.00
_cell.angle_gamma   90.00
#
_symmetry.space_group_name_H-M   'P 1'
#
loop_
_entity.id
_entity.type
_entity.pdbx_description
1 polymer ?
#
loop_
_entity_poly.entity_id
_entity_poly.type
_entity_poly.pdbx_seq_one_letter_code
_entity_poly.pdbx_strand_id
1 'polypeptide(L)'
;MTRSRFFKKTYHSNYRGKVSVEDAVKHQTYLDDMRKDAVFYCVDHIESSMIPHSMLHKIIQKLKTKQNDSLTLPEKAYLVRQNLNALHSLVEGKISFNQYKKEVVNDRIKHQEHLEAERLRLEKLRELELIQLKKQQEKLAQERKVREQAERERRKKLESDPKYIERQKEKNLIKKYDIYFYDIADKHRSKLINILKLLDNNQRLSEQDAIWLNSEGRQFFTDELKIKFHRVEADFYLNQYKTTKLHWHAINASSQLRKAKASKEAEKFLENTEISLNKNKKLLSAYFTTLGGVKRDIRKVDTAIECGVKAHENNSQDYRPCTLLGAIYMENHEYTLGHDWYSKARDRGAPEKSINADLRSILLKLDKSKRIEMIASLLKKDPYLYSWLKDIKK
;
A
#
# COMPACT_ATOMS: atom_id res chain seq x y z
N MET A 1 -12.92 -14.42 21.58
CA MET A 1 -14.02 -14.33 22.56
C MET A 1 -15.14 -15.24 22.02
N THR A 2 -15.65 -16.27 22.67
CA THR A 2 -15.71 -16.60 24.11
C THR A 2 -15.89 -18.11 24.23
N ARG A 3 -15.33 -18.67 25.31
CA ARG A 3 -15.11 -20.10 25.56
C ARG A 3 -16.39 -20.91 25.77
N SER A 4 -16.32 -22.16 25.31
CA SER A 4 -17.17 -23.30 25.70
C SER A 4 -17.38 -23.36 27.23
N ARG A 5 -18.65 -23.37 27.66
CA ARG A 5 -19.07 -23.68 29.03
C ARG A 5 -19.57 -25.13 29.07
N PHE A 6 -18.66 -26.08 29.29
CA PHE A 6 -19.02 -27.38 29.83
C PHE A 6 -19.43 -27.21 31.30
N PHE A 7 -20.72 -27.35 31.59
CA PHE A 7 -21.19 -27.56 32.96
C PHE A 7 -20.76 -28.95 33.42
N LYS A 8 -19.66 -29.01 34.19
CA LYS A 8 -19.35 -30.15 35.07
C LYS A 8 -20.46 -30.22 36.12
N LYS A 9 -21.46 -31.11 35.95
CA LYS A 9 -22.28 -31.57 37.07
C LYS A 9 -21.40 -32.46 37.94
N THR A 10 -20.84 -31.87 39.01
CA THR A 10 -20.17 -32.61 40.07
C THR A 10 -21.18 -33.54 40.74
N TYR A 11 -20.99 -34.84 40.53
CA TYR A 11 -21.64 -35.87 41.33
C TYR A 11 -21.06 -35.78 42.74
N HIS A 12 -21.86 -35.40 43.74
CA HIS A 12 -21.46 -35.45 45.15
C HIS A 12 -21.89 -36.82 45.71
N SER A 13 -20.90 -37.69 45.91
CA SER A 13 -21.06 -38.93 46.68
C SER A 13 -21.19 -38.57 48.16
N ASN A 14 -22.32 -38.92 48.78
CA ASN A 14 -22.57 -38.72 50.23
C ASN A 14 -21.96 -39.82 51.10
N TYR A 15 -21.05 -40.65 50.57
CA TYR A 15 -20.46 -41.75 51.34
C TYR A 15 -19.27 -41.28 52.18
N ARG A 16 -19.51 -40.95 53.46
CA ARG A 16 -18.48 -40.67 54.47
C ARG A 16 -18.25 -41.91 55.34
N GLY A 17 -17.44 -42.83 54.85
CA GLY A 17 -16.88 -43.94 55.63
C GLY A 17 -15.54 -44.35 55.02
N LYS A 18 -14.54 -44.69 55.84
CA LYS A 18 -13.30 -45.28 55.34
C LYS A 18 -13.63 -46.69 54.84
N VAL A 19 -13.71 -46.87 53.52
CA VAL A 19 -13.86 -48.18 52.88
C VAL A 19 -12.56 -48.94 53.12
N SER A 20 -12.62 -50.05 53.85
CA SER A 20 -11.45 -50.89 54.06
C SER A 20 -11.05 -51.59 52.75
N VAL A 21 -9.81 -52.09 52.67
CA VAL A 21 -9.37 -52.91 51.51
C VAL A 21 -10.30 -54.13 51.35
N GLU A 22 -10.79 -54.69 52.45
CA GLU A 22 -11.76 -55.78 52.44
C GLU A 22 -13.12 -55.36 51.85
N ASP A 23 -13.60 -54.15 52.15
CA ASP A 23 -14.87 -53.65 51.59
C ASP A 23 -14.75 -53.36 50.09
N ALA A 24 -13.60 -52.88 49.63
CA ALA A 24 -13.32 -52.68 48.21
C ALA A 24 -13.28 -54.02 47.45
N VAL A 25 -12.64 -55.05 48.03
CA VAL A 25 -12.63 -56.40 47.46
C VAL A 25 -14.04 -56.98 47.40
N LYS A 26 -14.83 -56.88 48.49
CA LYS A 26 -16.23 -57.33 48.52
C LYS A 26 -17.09 -56.63 47.47
N HIS A 27 -16.91 -55.32 47.29
CA HIS A 27 -17.62 -54.55 46.26
C HIS A 27 -17.22 -54.96 44.84
N GLN A 28 -15.93 -55.21 44.58
CA GLN A 28 -15.47 -55.70 43.29
C GLN A 28 -16.02 -57.10 42.99
N THR A 29 -15.99 -58.01 43.97
CA THR A 29 -16.59 -59.34 43.84
C THR A 29 -18.08 -59.26 43.55
N TYR A 30 -18.80 -58.32 44.20
CA TYR A 30 -20.21 -58.08 43.92
C TYR A 30 -20.45 -57.64 42.47
N LEU A 31 -19.65 -56.72 41.93
CA LEU A 31 -19.75 -56.29 40.53
C LEU A 31 -19.38 -57.41 39.54
N ASP A 32 -18.39 -58.23 39.87
CA ASP A 32 -17.98 -59.37 39.03
C ASP A 32 -19.09 -60.45 38.99
N ASP A 33 -19.76 -60.69 40.10
CA ASP A 33 -20.90 -61.61 40.16
C ASP A 33 -22.13 -61.04 39.44
N MET A 34 -22.38 -59.73 39.51
CA MET A 34 -23.38 -59.08 38.67
C MET A 34 -23.12 -59.28 37.18
N ARG A 35 -21.85 -59.17 36.77
CA ARG A 35 -21.45 -59.40 35.39
C ARG A 35 -21.67 -60.85 34.98
N LYS A 36 -21.31 -61.82 35.83
CA LYS A 36 -21.59 -63.24 35.59
C LYS A 36 -23.08 -63.51 35.45
N ASP A 37 -23.91 -62.92 36.31
CA ASP A 37 -25.37 -63.06 36.26
C ASP A 37 -25.91 -62.46 34.95
N ALA A 38 -25.47 -61.26 34.56
CA ALA A 38 -25.87 -60.63 33.31
C ALA A 38 -25.48 -61.47 32.08
N VAL A 39 -24.29 -62.09 32.09
CA VAL A 39 -23.86 -63.03 31.03
C VAL A 39 -24.71 -64.30 31.04
N PHE A 40 -24.99 -64.87 32.22
CA PHE A 40 -25.76 -66.10 32.37
C PHE A 40 -27.19 -65.96 31.83
N TYR A 41 -27.82 -64.81 32.12
CA TYR A 41 -29.13 -64.44 31.59
C TYR A 41 -29.07 -63.72 30.24
N CYS A 42 -27.93 -63.68 29.56
CA CYS A 42 -27.79 -63.09 28.23
C CYS A 42 -28.32 -61.65 28.11
N VAL A 43 -27.98 -60.79 29.07
CA VAL A 43 -28.34 -59.35 29.09
C VAL A 43 -27.13 -58.43 29.35
N ASP A 44 -25.92 -58.97 29.28
CA ASP A 44 -24.63 -58.28 29.46
C ASP A 44 -24.34 -57.13 28.46
N HIS A 45 -25.01 -57.12 27.30
CA HIS A 45 -24.95 -56.01 26.33
C HIS A 45 -25.77 -54.78 26.75
N ILE A 46 -26.64 -54.93 27.76
CA ILE A 46 -27.47 -53.84 28.28
C ILE A 46 -26.82 -53.32 29.54
N GLU A 47 -26.32 -52.09 29.49
CA GLU A 47 -25.59 -51.47 30.60
C GLU A 47 -26.38 -51.52 31.92
N SER A 48 -27.71 -51.37 31.86
CA SER A 48 -28.57 -51.45 33.04
C SER A 48 -28.53 -52.79 33.77
N SER A 49 -28.19 -53.92 33.12
CA SER A 49 -28.04 -55.21 33.80
C SER A 49 -26.83 -55.25 34.75
N MET A 50 -25.86 -54.36 34.52
CA MET A 50 -24.60 -54.25 35.27
C MET A 50 -24.59 -53.06 36.25
N ILE A 51 -25.71 -52.36 36.42
CA ILE A 51 -25.86 -51.26 37.38
C ILE A 51 -26.59 -51.77 38.65
N PRO A 52 -25.97 -51.67 39.84
CA PRO A 52 -26.61 -52.09 41.09
C PRO A 52 -27.97 -51.42 41.31
N HIS A 53 -28.93 -52.21 41.79
CA HIS A 53 -30.33 -51.81 42.05
C HIS A 53 -31.11 -51.23 40.86
N SER A 54 -30.59 -51.32 39.63
CA SER A 54 -31.37 -50.99 38.43
C SER A 54 -32.58 -51.92 38.31
N MET A 55 -33.56 -51.53 37.50
CA MET A 55 -34.75 -52.37 37.23
C MET A 55 -34.34 -53.74 36.67
N LEU A 56 -33.43 -53.78 35.69
CA LEU A 56 -33.00 -55.03 35.08
C LEU A 56 -32.19 -55.91 36.04
N HIS A 57 -31.29 -55.31 36.82
CA HIS A 57 -30.52 -56.04 37.85
C HIS A 57 -31.43 -56.67 38.91
N LYS A 58 -32.44 -55.93 39.40
CA LYS A 58 -33.42 -56.44 40.37
C LYS A 58 -34.18 -57.65 39.82
N ILE A 59 -34.59 -57.60 38.55
CA ILE A 59 -35.28 -58.70 37.87
C ILE A 59 -34.36 -59.94 37.78
N ILE A 60 -33.09 -59.76 37.41
CA ILE A 60 -32.10 -60.84 37.34
C ILE A 60 -31.88 -61.49 38.72
N GLN A 61 -31.78 -60.70 39.79
CA GLN A 61 -31.62 -61.24 41.14
C GLN A 61 -32.84 -62.05 41.60
N LYS A 62 -34.06 -61.62 41.27
CA LYS A 62 -35.28 -62.40 41.51
C LYS A 62 -35.29 -63.70 40.73
N LEU A 63 -34.83 -63.68 39.47
CA LEU A 63 -34.67 -64.88 38.65
C LEU A 63 -33.66 -65.87 39.26
N LYS A 64 -32.54 -65.37 39.77
CA LYS A 64 -31.48 -66.16 40.40
C LYS A 64 -31.92 -66.84 41.69
N THR A 65 -32.71 -66.13 42.50
CA THR A 65 -33.25 -66.62 43.77
C THR A 65 -34.53 -67.46 43.61
N LYS A 66 -34.93 -67.77 42.38
CA LYS A 66 -36.17 -68.50 42.02
C LYS A 66 -37.45 -67.81 42.53
N GLN A 67 -37.44 -66.49 42.63
CA GLN A 67 -38.57 -65.66 43.06
C GLN A 67 -39.34 -65.08 41.87
N ASN A 68 -39.44 -65.82 40.76
CA ASN A 68 -40.02 -65.34 39.51
C ASN A 68 -41.49 -64.91 39.68
N ASP A 69 -42.23 -65.59 40.55
CA ASP A 69 -43.63 -65.29 40.86
C ASP A 69 -43.82 -63.98 41.66
N SER A 70 -42.74 -63.43 42.22
CA SER A 70 -42.73 -62.17 42.97
C SER A 70 -42.41 -60.93 42.12
N LEU A 71 -42.33 -61.08 40.78
CA LEU A 71 -42.11 -59.97 39.85
C LEU A 71 -43.36 -59.10 39.74
N THR A 72 -43.20 -57.82 40.08
CA THR A 72 -44.26 -56.82 40.09
C THR A 72 -44.68 -56.42 38.67
N LEU A 73 -45.90 -55.88 38.52
CA LEU A 73 -46.39 -55.39 37.23
C LEU A 73 -45.45 -54.35 36.57
N PRO A 74 -44.85 -53.38 37.28
CA PRO A 74 -43.89 -52.45 36.70
C PRO A 74 -42.60 -53.12 36.20
N GLU A 75 -42.12 -54.18 36.86
CA GLU A 75 -40.94 -54.94 36.44
C GLU A 75 -41.20 -55.72 35.15
N LYS A 76 -42.37 -56.35 35.02
CA LYS A 76 -42.79 -57.01 33.77
C LYS A 76 -42.97 -56.01 32.62
N ALA A 77 -43.63 -54.89 32.89
CA ALA A 77 -43.81 -53.82 31.90
C ALA A 77 -42.49 -53.19 31.44
N TYR A 78 -41.50 -53.10 32.33
CA TYR A 78 -40.15 -52.63 31.96
C TYR A 78 -39.50 -53.51 30.89
N LEU A 79 -39.60 -54.84 31.01
CA LEU A 79 -39.04 -55.77 30.03
C LEU A 79 -39.65 -55.54 28.64
N VAL A 80 -40.98 -55.39 28.56
CA VAL A 80 -41.68 -55.12 27.28
C VAL A 80 -41.26 -53.77 26.69
N ARG A 81 -41.17 -52.70 27.50
CA ARG A 81 -40.76 -51.37 27.02
C ARG A 81 -39.33 -51.33 26.51
N GLN A 82 -38.44 -52.11 27.11
CA GLN A 82 -37.05 -52.27 26.67
C GLN A 82 -36.91 -53.32 25.56
N ASN A 83 -38.03 -53.81 25.01
CA ASN A 83 -38.10 -54.83 23.96
C ASN A 83 -37.42 -56.16 24.33
N LEU A 84 -37.35 -56.48 25.62
CA LEU A 84 -36.79 -57.72 26.19
C LEU A 84 -37.86 -58.82 26.24
N ASN A 85 -38.51 -59.06 25.10
CA ASN A 85 -39.69 -59.91 25.01
C ASN A 85 -39.40 -61.38 25.34
N ALA A 86 -38.23 -61.90 24.96
CA ALA A 86 -37.80 -63.25 25.34
C ALA A 86 -37.63 -63.38 26.86
N LEU A 87 -37.05 -62.36 27.52
CA LEU A 87 -36.86 -62.35 28.98
C LEU A 87 -38.19 -62.21 29.70
N HIS A 88 -39.12 -61.43 29.15
CA HIS A 88 -40.49 -61.34 29.63
C HIS A 88 -41.20 -62.70 29.56
N SER A 89 -41.11 -63.40 28.44
CA SER A 89 -41.69 -64.74 28.26
C SER A 89 -41.08 -65.78 29.20
N LEU A 90 -39.78 -65.69 29.51
CA LEU A 90 -39.11 -66.54 30.51
C LEU A 90 -39.65 -66.26 31.91
N VAL A 91 -39.76 -64.98 32.29
CA VAL A 91 -40.31 -64.54 33.59
C VAL A 91 -41.75 -65.01 33.78
N GLU A 92 -42.57 -65.00 32.72
CA GLU A 92 -43.96 -65.47 32.76
C GLU A 92 -44.10 -67.00 32.69
N GLY A 93 -42.99 -67.75 32.62
CA GLY A 93 -42.99 -69.20 32.52
C GLY A 93 -43.52 -69.74 31.18
N LYS A 94 -43.68 -68.87 30.17
CA LYS A 94 -44.19 -69.23 28.83
C LYS A 94 -43.18 -70.03 28.01
N ILE A 95 -41.89 -69.84 28.29
CA ILE A 95 -40.79 -70.54 27.61
C ILE A 95 -39.80 -71.10 28.63
N SER A 96 -39.12 -72.20 28.27
CA SER A 96 -38.04 -72.75 29.09
C SER A 96 -36.78 -71.88 29.02
N PHE A 97 -35.90 -71.99 30.02
CA PHE A 97 -34.62 -71.27 30.02
C PHE A 97 -33.73 -71.61 28.81
N ASN A 98 -33.80 -72.86 28.32
CA ASN A 98 -33.08 -73.28 27.11
C ASN A 98 -33.66 -72.63 25.85
N GLN A 99 -34.98 -72.47 25.78
CA GLN A 99 -35.64 -71.78 24.67
C GLN A 99 -35.33 -70.28 24.69
N TYR A 100 -35.38 -69.66 25.87
CA TYR A 100 -34.95 -68.27 26.07
C TYR A 100 -33.54 -68.00 25.55
N LYS A 101 -32.57 -68.85 25.92
CA LYS A 101 -31.18 -68.70 25.46
C LYS A 101 -31.06 -68.74 23.94
N LYS A 102 -31.85 -69.57 23.24
CA LYS A 102 -31.86 -69.61 21.77
C LYS A 102 -32.45 -68.33 21.16
N GLU A 103 -33.56 -67.84 21.70
CA GLU A 103 -34.24 -66.65 21.19
C GLU A 103 -33.40 -65.38 21.39
N VAL A 104 -32.77 -65.20 22.55
CA VAL A 104 -31.90 -64.03 22.80
C VAL A 104 -30.65 -64.03 21.93
N VAL A 105 -30.06 -65.19 21.63
CA VAL A 105 -28.94 -65.27 20.69
C VAL A 105 -29.38 -64.84 19.28
N ASN A 106 -30.57 -65.25 18.84
CA ASN A 106 -31.11 -64.87 17.53
C ASN A 106 -31.45 -63.37 17.46
N ASP A 107 -32.07 -62.81 18.50
CA ASP A 107 -32.38 -61.38 18.57
C ASP A 107 -31.12 -60.51 18.60
N ARG A 108 -30.06 -60.97 19.27
CA ARG A 108 -28.74 -60.32 19.25
C ARG A 108 -28.13 -60.29 17.85
N ILE A 109 -28.15 -61.43 17.14
CA ILE A 109 -27.63 -61.53 15.77
C ILE A 109 -28.38 -60.54 14.86
N LYS A 110 -29.72 -60.55 14.89
CA LYS A 110 -30.53 -59.63 14.08
C LYS A 110 -30.29 -58.15 14.41
N HIS A 111 -30.14 -57.82 15.70
CA HIS A 111 -29.83 -56.46 16.12
C HIS A 111 -28.45 -56.00 15.62
N GLN A 112 -27.46 -56.89 15.69
CA GLN A 112 -26.12 -56.61 15.20
C GLN A 112 -26.09 -56.44 13.67
N GLU A 113 -26.76 -57.31 12.92
CA GLU A 113 -26.92 -57.20 11.47
C GLU A 113 -27.58 -55.86 11.07
N HIS A 114 -28.61 -55.42 11.79
CA HIS A 114 -29.25 -54.13 11.57
C HIS A 114 -28.31 -52.94 11.83
N LEU A 115 -27.53 -52.98 12.92
CA LEU A 115 -26.55 -51.93 13.22
C LEU A 115 -25.43 -51.86 12.17
N GLU A 116 -24.97 -53.01 11.68
CA GLU A 116 -23.98 -53.10 10.60
C GLU A 116 -24.52 -52.57 9.27
N ALA A 117 -25.77 -52.91 8.92
CA ALA A 117 -26.45 -52.41 7.73
C ALA A 117 -26.61 -50.88 7.76
N GLU A 118 -27.01 -50.31 8.90
CA GLU A 118 -27.16 -48.87 9.07
C GLU A 118 -25.81 -48.15 9.03
N ARG A 119 -24.75 -48.75 9.60
CA ARG A 119 -23.38 -48.23 9.50
C ARG A 119 -22.93 -48.15 8.04
N LEU A 120 -23.14 -49.22 7.26
CA LEU A 120 -22.77 -49.26 5.85
C LEU A 120 -23.55 -48.23 5.04
N ARG A 121 -24.84 -48.04 5.35
CA ARG A 121 -25.68 -47.00 4.72
C ARG A 121 -25.15 -45.59 4.99
N LEU A 122 -24.79 -45.29 6.23
CA LEU A 122 -24.22 -43.99 6.63
C LEU A 122 -22.84 -43.74 6.02
N GLU A 123 -22.03 -44.78 5.85
CA GLU A 123 -20.73 -44.69 5.17
C GLU A 123 -20.91 -44.36 3.69
N LYS A 124 -21.83 -45.04 3.01
CA LYS A 124 -22.17 -44.78 1.59
C LYS A 124 -22.73 -43.36 1.38
N LEU A 125 -23.54 -42.85 2.30
CA LEU A 125 -24.02 -41.47 2.26
C LEU A 125 -22.88 -40.46 2.37
N ARG A 126 -21.94 -40.67 3.31
CA ARG A 126 -20.76 -39.82 3.47
C ARG A 126 -19.85 -39.83 2.24
N GLU A 127 -19.68 -41.00 1.61
CA GLU A 127 -18.91 -41.12 0.38
C GLU A 127 -19.56 -40.31 -0.76
N LEU A 128 -20.88 -40.38 -0.91
CA LEU A 128 -21.62 -39.60 -1.90
C LEU A 128 -21.51 -38.09 -1.65
N GLU A 129 -21.62 -37.64 -0.39
CA GLU A 129 -21.42 -36.23 -0.03
C GLU A 129 -20.01 -35.74 -0.38
N LEU A 130 -18.98 -36.54 -0.10
CA LEU A 130 -17.59 -36.21 -0.45
C LEU A 130 -17.40 -36.10 -1.97
N ILE A 131 -17.98 -37.01 -2.74
CA ILE A 131 -17.95 -36.96 -4.21
C ILE A 131 -18.64 -35.69 -4.71
N GLN A 132 -19.79 -35.34 -4.13
CA GLN A 132 -20.55 -34.15 -4.52
C GLN A 132 -19.83 -32.85 -4.17
N LEU A 133 -19.20 -32.80 -2.99
CA LEU A 133 -18.37 -31.67 -2.57
C LEU A 133 -17.16 -31.49 -3.50
N LYS A 134 -16.46 -32.58 -3.86
CA LYS A 134 -15.34 -32.53 -4.81
C LYS A 134 -15.79 -32.00 -6.17
N LYS A 135 -16.90 -32.51 -6.72
CA LYS A 135 -17.48 -32.01 -7.99
C LYS A 135 -17.82 -30.52 -7.92
N GLN A 136 -18.38 -30.06 -6.80
CA GLN A 136 -18.69 -28.64 -6.62
C GLN A 136 -17.43 -27.77 -6.54
N GLN A 137 -16.38 -28.23 -5.83
CA GLN A 137 -15.10 -27.54 -5.76
C GLN A 137 -14.41 -27.46 -7.13
N GLU A 138 -14.40 -28.55 -7.89
CA GLU A 138 -13.86 -28.59 -9.25
C GLU A 138 -14.61 -27.63 -10.19
N LYS A 139 -15.95 -27.59 -10.12
CA LYS A 139 -16.76 -26.65 -10.88
C LYS A 139 -16.41 -25.19 -10.54
N LEU A 140 -16.31 -24.86 -9.25
CA LEU A 140 -15.93 -23.52 -8.80
C LEU A 140 -14.51 -23.14 -9.22
N ALA A 141 -13.56 -24.08 -9.17
CA ALA A 141 -12.20 -23.86 -9.64
C ALA A 141 -12.16 -23.61 -11.15
N GLN A 142 -12.95 -24.34 -11.92
CA GLN A 142 -13.05 -24.15 -13.37
C GLN A 142 -13.69 -22.80 -13.71
N GLU A 143 -14.77 -22.41 -13.03
CA GLU A 143 -15.38 -21.09 -13.20
C GLU A 143 -14.40 -19.95 -12.87
N ARG A 144 -13.60 -20.08 -11.81
CA ARG A 144 -12.56 -19.09 -11.47
C ARG A 144 -11.51 -18.97 -12.58
N LYS A 145 -11.00 -20.10 -13.09
CA LYS A 145 -10.04 -20.12 -14.20
C LYS A 145 -10.61 -19.43 -15.45
N VAL A 146 -11.86 -19.71 -15.80
CA VAL A 146 -12.54 -19.07 -16.93
C VAL A 146 -12.71 -17.57 -16.71
N ARG A 147 -13.11 -17.12 -15.52
CA ARG A 147 -13.24 -15.69 -15.18
C ARG A 147 -11.91 -14.97 -15.27
N GLU A 148 -10.85 -15.54 -14.70
CA GLU A 148 -9.50 -14.97 -14.76
C GLU A 148 -8.98 -14.90 -16.20
N GLN A 149 -9.24 -15.92 -17.02
CA GLN A 149 -8.85 -15.92 -18.41
C GLN A 149 -9.60 -14.86 -19.21
N ALA A 150 -10.91 -14.73 -18.99
CA ALA A 150 -11.72 -13.67 -19.60
C ALA A 150 -11.26 -12.26 -19.18
N GLU A 151 -10.87 -12.07 -17.91
CA GLU A 151 -10.31 -10.80 -17.43
C GLU A 151 -8.95 -10.51 -18.07
N ARG A 152 -8.06 -11.51 -18.17
CA ARG A 152 -6.77 -11.36 -18.85
C ARG A 152 -6.94 -10.99 -20.32
N GLU A 153 -7.88 -11.62 -21.03
CA GLU A 153 -8.19 -11.27 -22.41
C GLU A 153 -8.79 -9.87 -22.54
N ARG A 154 -9.67 -9.45 -21.63
CA ARG A 154 -10.20 -8.08 -21.59
C ARG A 154 -9.09 -7.06 -21.35
N ARG A 155 -8.18 -7.31 -20.40
CA ARG A 155 -7.03 -6.44 -20.13
C ARG A 155 -6.13 -6.35 -21.35
N LYS A 156 -5.79 -7.48 -21.98
CA LYS A 156 -4.99 -7.49 -23.22
C LYS A 156 -5.64 -6.66 -24.32
N LYS A 157 -6.96 -6.80 -24.54
CA LYS A 157 -7.71 -6.01 -25.52
C LYS A 157 -7.67 -4.52 -25.20
N LEU A 158 -7.84 -4.14 -23.93
CA LEU A 158 -7.77 -2.76 -23.48
C LEU A 158 -6.35 -2.17 -23.64
N GLU A 159 -5.32 -2.92 -23.24
CA GLU A 159 -3.92 -2.49 -23.35
C GLU A 159 -3.43 -2.41 -24.80
N SER A 160 -4.03 -3.20 -25.71
CA SER A 160 -3.80 -3.08 -27.15
C SER A 160 -4.60 -1.97 -27.83
N ASP A 161 -5.60 -1.38 -27.17
CA ASP A 161 -6.42 -0.30 -27.75
C ASP A 161 -5.55 0.94 -27.97
N PRO A 162 -5.40 1.44 -29.22
CA PRO A 162 -4.63 2.64 -29.52
C PRO A 162 -5.04 3.86 -28.67
N LYS A 163 -6.34 4.03 -28.38
CA LYS A 163 -6.84 5.15 -27.56
C LYS A 163 -6.39 5.03 -26.12
N TYR A 164 -6.38 3.81 -25.58
CA TYR A 164 -5.88 3.56 -24.23
C TYR A 164 -4.37 3.82 -24.15
N ILE A 165 -3.61 3.32 -25.14
CA ILE A 165 -2.17 3.54 -25.23
C ILE A 165 -1.85 5.04 -25.30
N GLU A 166 -2.54 5.80 -26.16
CA GLU A 166 -2.33 7.25 -26.26
C GLU A 166 -2.65 7.96 -24.94
N ARG A 167 -3.77 7.62 -24.29
CA ARG A 167 -4.14 8.19 -23.00
C ARG A 167 -3.12 7.88 -21.90
N GLN A 168 -2.53 6.69 -21.88
CA GLN A 168 -1.45 6.35 -20.96
C GLN A 168 -0.16 7.13 -21.28
N LYS A 169 0.18 7.29 -22.57
CA LYS A 169 1.32 8.13 -22.98
C LYS A 169 1.13 9.58 -22.55
N GLU A 170 -0.05 10.16 -22.73
CA GLU A 170 -0.37 11.52 -22.28
C GLU A 170 -0.25 11.65 -20.76
N LYS A 171 -0.79 10.70 -19.99
CA LYS A 171 -0.68 10.69 -18.52
C LYS A 171 0.77 10.62 -18.07
N ASN A 172 1.57 9.75 -18.68
CA ASN A 172 2.99 9.62 -18.37
C ASN A 172 3.76 10.88 -18.72
N LEU A 173 3.41 11.55 -19.83
CA LEU A 173 4.04 12.79 -20.26
C LEU A 173 3.73 13.95 -19.31
N ILE A 174 2.47 14.11 -18.90
CA ILE A 174 2.05 15.08 -17.88
C ILE A 174 2.82 14.84 -16.57
N LYS A 175 2.87 13.59 -16.12
CA LYS A 175 3.58 13.22 -14.88
C LYS A 175 5.09 13.48 -14.97
N LYS A 176 5.71 13.25 -16.13
CA LYS A 176 7.16 13.47 -16.36
C LYS A 176 7.58 14.92 -16.08
N TYR A 177 6.69 15.87 -16.33
CA TYR A 177 6.92 17.29 -16.11
C TYR A 177 6.33 17.81 -14.80
N ASP A 178 6.01 16.92 -13.85
CA ASP A 178 5.45 17.25 -12.53
C ASP A 178 4.16 18.09 -12.59
N ILE A 179 3.33 17.86 -13.61
CA ILE A 179 2.04 18.52 -13.74
C ILE A 179 0.96 17.62 -13.13
N TYR A 180 0.15 18.15 -12.22
CA TYR A 180 -0.97 17.41 -11.66
C TYR A 180 -2.12 17.33 -12.66
N PHE A 181 -2.57 16.10 -12.95
CA PHE A 181 -3.59 15.84 -13.97
C PHE A 181 -4.91 16.58 -13.70
N TYR A 182 -5.28 16.76 -12.43
CA TYR A 182 -6.54 17.40 -12.02
C TYR A 182 -6.55 18.92 -12.20
N ASP A 183 -5.38 19.54 -12.34
CA ASP A 183 -5.26 21.00 -12.51
C ASP A 183 -5.46 21.42 -13.98
N ILE A 184 -5.60 20.46 -14.88
CA ILE A 184 -5.69 20.70 -16.32
C ILE A 184 -7.16 20.82 -16.71
N ALA A 185 -7.66 22.07 -16.78
CA ALA A 185 -8.95 22.35 -17.39
C ALA A 185 -8.98 21.90 -18.87
N ASP A 186 -10.13 21.39 -19.32
CA ASP A 186 -10.30 20.82 -20.66
C ASP A 186 -9.85 21.76 -21.79
N LYS A 187 -10.10 23.07 -21.65
CA LYS A 187 -9.70 24.10 -22.61
C LYS A 187 -8.18 24.21 -22.82
N HIS A 188 -7.37 23.79 -21.85
CA HIS A 188 -5.91 23.86 -21.92
C HIS A 188 -5.26 22.53 -22.29
N ARG A 189 -6.00 21.41 -22.16
CA ARG A 189 -5.46 20.05 -22.27
C ARG A 189 -4.78 19.79 -23.61
N SER A 190 -5.45 20.08 -24.72
CA SER A 190 -4.92 19.82 -26.07
C SER A 190 -3.64 20.61 -26.34
N LYS A 191 -3.66 21.92 -26.06
CA LYS A 191 -2.50 22.81 -26.24
C LYS A 191 -1.31 22.38 -25.37
N LEU A 192 -1.55 22.09 -24.09
CA LEU A 192 -0.52 21.63 -23.18
C LEU A 192 0.11 20.32 -23.66
N ILE A 193 -0.69 19.30 -23.98
CA ILE A 193 -0.17 18.02 -24.48
C ILE A 193 0.68 18.20 -25.74
N ASN A 194 0.27 19.07 -26.67
CA ASN A 194 1.06 19.34 -27.87
C ASN A 194 2.42 20.00 -27.55
N ILE A 195 2.43 21.00 -26.66
CA ILE A 195 3.66 21.63 -26.16
C ILE A 195 4.59 20.60 -25.51
N LEU A 196 4.05 19.74 -24.64
CA LEU A 196 4.84 18.70 -23.99
C LEU A 196 5.42 17.71 -25.01
N LYS A 197 4.64 17.29 -26.01
CA LYS A 197 5.09 16.37 -27.08
C LYS A 197 6.23 16.99 -27.90
N LEU A 198 6.11 18.26 -28.29
CA LEU A 198 7.16 18.97 -29.03
C LEU A 198 8.45 19.02 -28.22
N LEU A 199 8.38 19.46 -26.96
CA LEU A 199 9.55 19.53 -26.10
C LEU A 199 10.16 18.16 -25.84
N ASP A 200 9.36 17.10 -25.63
CA ASP A 200 9.87 15.74 -25.44
C ASP A 200 10.70 15.25 -26.62
N ASN A 201 10.27 15.62 -27.83
CA ASN A 201 10.95 15.34 -29.09
C ASN A 201 12.11 16.31 -29.40
N ASN A 202 12.52 17.15 -28.43
CA ASN A 202 13.54 18.20 -28.59
C ASN A 202 13.21 19.22 -29.69
N GLN A 203 11.93 19.45 -29.96
CA GLN A 203 11.48 20.42 -30.96
C GLN A 203 11.23 21.77 -30.30
N ARG A 204 11.73 22.82 -30.94
CA ARG A 204 11.56 24.20 -30.49
C ARG A 204 10.09 24.61 -30.59
N LEU A 205 9.59 25.29 -29.56
CA LEU A 205 8.23 25.81 -29.56
C LEU A 205 8.09 27.02 -30.49
N SER A 206 6.86 27.24 -30.96
CA SER A 206 6.49 28.51 -31.58
C SER A 206 6.57 29.65 -30.55
N GLU A 207 6.69 30.89 -31.03
CA GLU A 207 6.68 32.06 -30.15
C GLU A 207 5.36 32.17 -29.38
N GLN A 208 4.23 31.89 -30.03
CA GLN A 208 2.91 31.91 -29.40
C GLN A 208 2.80 30.87 -28.28
N ASP A 209 3.36 29.67 -28.46
CA ASP A 209 3.32 28.63 -27.43
C ASP A 209 4.26 28.93 -26.25
N ALA A 210 5.43 29.52 -26.54
CA ALA A 210 6.35 30.00 -25.51
C ALA A 210 5.73 31.14 -24.69
N ILE A 211 5.03 32.08 -25.33
CA ILE A 211 4.29 33.16 -24.66
C ILE A 211 3.17 32.58 -23.80
N TRP A 212 2.40 31.62 -24.34
CA TRP A 212 1.31 30.97 -23.62
C TRP A 212 1.81 30.29 -22.34
N LEU A 213 2.91 29.54 -22.39
CA LEU A 213 3.52 28.93 -21.20
C LEU A 213 3.92 29.95 -20.12
N ASN A 214 4.28 31.17 -20.52
CA ASN A 214 4.69 32.23 -19.59
C ASN A 214 3.53 33.11 -19.08
N SER A 215 2.33 32.93 -19.63
CA SER A 215 1.13 33.73 -19.34
C SER A 215 -0.03 32.84 -18.88
N GLU A 216 -0.97 32.51 -19.76
CA GLU A 216 -2.16 31.71 -19.45
C GLU A 216 -1.82 30.33 -18.91
N GLY A 217 -0.80 29.69 -19.48
CA GLY A 217 -0.32 28.36 -19.10
C GLY A 217 0.68 28.36 -17.95
N ARG A 218 0.92 29.49 -17.27
CA ARG A 218 1.99 29.66 -16.28
C ARG A 218 1.98 28.62 -15.17
N GLN A 219 0.80 28.17 -14.73
CA GLN A 219 0.66 27.14 -13.70
C GLN A 219 1.20 25.77 -14.14
N PHE A 220 1.26 25.50 -15.44
CA PHE A 220 1.81 24.27 -16.00
C PHE A 220 3.31 24.37 -16.28
N PHE A 221 3.90 25.58 -16.18
CA PHE A 221 5.32 25.80 -16.44
C PHE A 221 6.16 25.51 -15.20
N THR A 222 6.14 24.24 -14.80
CA THR A 222 6.90 23.65 -13.69
C THR A 222 8.40 23.79 -13.91
N ASP A 223 9.19 23.51 -12.88
CA ASP A 223 10.65 23.61 -12.98
C ASP A 223 11.22 22.60 -13.97
N GLU A 224 10.69 21.37 -14.00
CA GLU A 224 11.04 20.32 -14.95
C GLU A 224 10.77 20.77 -16.39
N LEU A 225 9.60 21.37 -16.64
CA LEU A 225 9.24 21.85 -17.97
C LEU A 225 10.09 23.05 -18.38
N LYS A 226 10.37 23.99 -17.45
CA LYS A 226 11.29 25.12 -17.69
C LYS A 226 12.68 24.65 -18.08
N ILE A 227 13.24 23.69 -17.34
CA ILE A 227 14.57 23.13 -17.64
C ILE A 227 14.59 22.56 -19.06
N LYS A 228 13.57 21.78 -19.43
CA LYS A 228 13.48 21.18 -20.76
C LYS A 228 13.32 22.23 -21.86
N PHE A 229 12.42 23.20 -21.67
CA PHE A 229 12.23 24.31 -22.61
C PHE A 229 13.54 25.06 -22.84
N HIS A 230 14.24 25.44 -21.77
CA HIS A 230 15.51 26.14 -21.86
C HIS A 230 16.63 25.29 -22.47
N ARG A 231 16.62 23.97 -22.26
CA ARG A 231 17.54 23.05 -22.94
C ARG A 231 17.34 23.07 -24.45
N VAL A 232 16.09 22.98 -24.93
CA VAL A 232 15.78 23.03 -26.36
C VAL A 232 16.18 24.38 -26.98
N GLU A 233 15.92 25.50 -26.29
CA GLU A 233 16.39 26.82 -26.72
C GLU A 233 17.92 26.92 -26.78
N ALA A 234 18.61 26.34 -25.79
CA ALA A 234 20.07 26.30 -25.77
C ALA A 234 20.62 25.54 -26.98
N ASP A 235 20.11 24.34 -27.25
CA ASP A 235 20.55 23.50 -28.37
C ASP A 235 20.33 24.19 -29.73
N PHE A 236 19.21 24.91 -29.88
CA PHE A 236 18.97 25.75 -31.05
C PHE A 236 20.07 26.80 -31.23
N TYR A 237 20.36 27.61 -30.21
CA TYR A 237 21.38 28.65 -30.31
C TYR A 237 22.81 28.10 -30.44
N LEU A 238 23.12 26.96 -29.82
CA LEU A 238 24.39 26.25 -30.01
C LEU A 238 24.57 25.87 -31.49
N ASN A 239 23.53 25.32 -32.12
CA ASN A 239 23.58 24.97 -33.53
C ASN A 239 23.66 26.20 -34.45
N GLN A 240 22.91 27.26 -34.15
CA GLN A 240 23.02 28.53 -34.87
C GLN A 240 24.43 29.11 -34.79
N TYR A 241 25.06 29.06 -33.61
CA TYR A 241 26.44 29.51 -33.43
C TYR A 241 27.44 28.66 -34.21
N LYS A 242 27.28 27.33 -34.24
CA LYS A 242 28.17 26.43 -35.00
C LYS A 242 28.25 26.84 -36.48
N THR A 243 27.11 27.20 -37.08
CA THR A 243 27.03 27.57 -38.50
C THR A 243 27.41 29.03 -38.75
N THR A 244 26.88 29.97 -37.98
CA THR A 244 26.99 31.41 -38.28
C THR A 244 28.17 32.09 -37.60
N LYS A 245 28.69 31.51 -36.52
CA LYS A 245 29.69 32.11 -35.61
C LYS A 245 29.29 33.47 -35.02
N LEU A 246 28.00 33.82 -35.06
CA LEU A 246 27.52 35.07 -34.47
C LEU A 246 27.59 35.02 -32.94
N HIS A 247 28.39 35.91 -32.34
CA HIS A 247 28.64 35.94 -30.89
C HIS A 247 27.37 36.03 -30.04
N TRP A 248 26.31 36.70 -30.52
CA TRP A 248 25.03 36.75 -29.82
C TRP A 248 24.38 35.37 -29.67
N HIS A 249 24.56 34.45 -30.62
CA HIS A 249 24.06 33.09 -30.46
C HIS A 249 24.83 32.33 -29.39
N ALA A 250 26.15 32.53 -29.25
CA ALA A 250 26.91 31.92 -28.17
C ALA A 250 26.48 32.45 -26.79
N ILE A 251 26.28 33.77 -26.66
CA ILE A 251 25.78 34.39 -25.42
C ILE A 251 24.38 33.86 -25.08
N ASN A 252 23.47 33.81 -26.07
CA ASN A 252 22.12 33.30 -25.86
C ASN A 252 22.11 31.81 -25.51
N ALA A 253 22.92 30.99 -26.18
CA ALA A 253 23.08 29.58 -25.85
C ALA A 253 23.51 29.39 -24.39
N SER A 254 24.56 30.10 -23.96
CA SER A 254 25.05 30.03 -22.58
C SER A 254 23.99 30.49 -21.56
N SER A 255 23.26 31.58 -21.86
CA SER A 255 22.15 32.05 -21.02
C SER A 255 21.03 31.01 -20.87
N GLN A 256 20.68 30.31 -21.95
CA GLN A 256 19.68 29.25 -21.92
C GLN A 256 20.18 27.99 -21.20
N LEU A 257 21.45 27.60 -21.39
CA LEU A 257 22.08 26.49 -20.66
C LEU A 257 22.03 26.70 -19.14
N ARG A 258 22.29 27.93 -18.66
CA ARG A 258 22.14 28.26 -17.23
C ARG A 258 20.72 28.00 -16.72
N LYS A 259 19.72 28.47 -17.46
CA LYS A 259 18.29 28.27 -17.10
C LYS A 259 17.88 26.80 -17.19
N ALA A 260 18.58 26.00 -18.01
CA ALA A 260 18.46 24.55 -18.09
C ALA A 260 19.27 23.79 -17.00
N LYS A 261 19.76 24.48 -15.95
CA LYS A 261 20.62 23.93 -14.89
C LYS A 261 21.91 23.28 -15.41
N ALA A 262 22.43 23.73 -16.54
CA ALA A 262 23.62 23.20 -17.22
C ALA A 262 24.81 24.16 -17.20
N SER A 263 25.00 24.90 -16.10
CA SER A 263 25.99 25.99 -16.04
C SER A 263 27.45 25.54 -16.26
N LYS A 264 27.82 24.28 -15.93
CA LYS A 264 29.15 23.74 -16.26
C LYS A 264 29.38 23.59 -17.77
N GLU A 265 28.34 23.19 -18.50
CA GLU A 265 28.38 23.13 -19.97
C GLU A 265 28.45 24.54 -20.56
N ALA A 266 27.68 25.47 -19.99
CA ALA A 266 27.69 26.88 -20.35
C ALA A 266 29.08 27.53 -20.15
N GLU A 267 29.78 27.17 -19.06
CA GLU A 267 31.15 27.61 -18.77
C GLU A 267 32.10 27.10 -19.85
N LYS A 268 32.16 25.78 -20.03
CA LYS A 268 33.04 25.14 -21.02
C LYS A 268 32.80 25.69 -22.42
N PHE A 269 31.55 25.91 -22.80
CA PHE A 269 31.22 26.44 -24.12
C PHE A 269 31.66 27.91 -24.26
N LEU A 270 31.22 28.79 -23.35
CA LEU A 270 31.39 30.23 -23.51
C LEU A 270 32.86 30.68 -23.32
N GLU A 271 33.64 30.03 -22.46
CA GLU A 271 35.06 30.34 -22.30
C GLU A 271 35.90 29.99 -23.54
N ASN A 272 35.49 28.94 -24.27
CA ASN A 272 36.16 28.53 -25.51
C ASN A 272 35.67 29.31 -26.74
N THR A 273 34.89 30.39 -26.55
CA THR A 273 34.46 31.28 -27.63
C THR A 273 35.29 32.56 -27.60
N GLU A 274 35.82 32.98 -28.75
CA GLU A 274 36.73 34.13 -28.89
C GLU A 274 36.02 35.50 -28.83
N ILE A 275 35.00 35.63 -27.98
CA ILE A 275 34.18 36.85 -27.84
C ILE A 275 34.95 37.96 -27.11
N SER A 276 35.82 37.58 -26.17
CA SER A 276 36.59 38.50 -25.32
C SER A 276 37.58 39.39 -26.08
N LEU A 277 37.87 39.08 -27.34
CA LEU A 277 38.76 39.85 -28.21
C LEU A 277 38.03 40.93 -29.04
N ASN A 278 36.70 41.03 -28.93
CA ASN A 278 35.90 41.96 -29.71
C ASN A 278 35.95 43.40 -29.15
N LYS A 279 36.06 44.42 -30.02
CA LYS A 279 36.06 45.84 -29.59
C LYS A 279 34.67 46.39 -29.23
N ASN A 280 33.59 45.65 -29.47
CA ASN A 280 32.23 46.09 -29.17
C ASN A 280 31.92 45.97 -27.66
N LYS A 281 31.95 47.12 -26.99
CA LYS A 281 31.66 47.26 -25.56
C LYS A 281 30.33 46.64 -25.11
N LYS A 282 29.25 46.80 -25.90
CA LYS A 282 27.93 46.23 -25.57
C LYS A 282 27.98 44.70 -25.60
N LEU A 283 28.66 44.14 -26.58
CA LEU A 283 28.84 42.69 -26.71
C LEU A 283 29.70 42.14 -25.56
N LEU A 284 30.83 42.80 -25.24
CA LEU A 284 31.68 42.41 -24.12
C LEU A 284 30.94 42.45 -22.79
N SER A 285 30.14 43.50 -22.56
CA SER A 285 29.31 43.60 -21.35
C SER A 285 28.29 42.45 -21.26
N ALA A 286 27.62 42.10 -22.36
CA ALA A 286 26.71 40.96 -22.39
C ALA A 286 27.42 39.61 -22.18
N TYR A 287 28.61 39.45 -22.78
CA TYR A 287 29.47 38.27 -22.59
C TYR A 287 29.84 38.08 -21.12
N PHE A 288 30.44 39.10 -20.50
CA PHE A 288 30.88 39.04 -19.11
C PHE A 288 29.71 38.95 -18.13
N THR A 289 28.57 39.59 -18.40
CA THR A 289 27.37 39.41 -17.57
C THR A 289 26.88 37.95 -17.62
N THR A 290 26.90 37.34 -18.80
CA THR A 290 26.46 35.95 -18.96
C THR A 290 27.44 34.99 -18.30
N LEU A 291 28.74 35.16 -18.55
CA LEU A 291 29.79 34.34 -17.94
C LEU A 291 29.81 34.50 -16.41
N GLY A 292 29.70 35.72 -15.89
CA GLY A 292 29.60 35.96 -14.45
C GLY A 292 28.37 35.28 -13.83
N GLY A 293 27.24 35.29 -14.53
CA GLY A 293 26.07 34.49 -14.17
C GLY A 293 26.36 32.99 -14.15
N VAL A 294 27.08 32.47 -15.15
CA VAL A 294 27.52 31.05 -15.16
C VAL A 294 28.36 30.74 -13.93
N LYS A 295 29.38 31.57 -13.65
CA LYS A 295 30.31 31.41 -12.52
C LYS A 295 29.60 31.46 -11.17
N ARG A 296 28.61 32.35 -11.02
CA ARG A 296 27.73 32.42 -9.85
C ARG A 296 26.98 31.09 -9.63
N ASP A 297 26.36 30.54 -10.68
CA ASP A 297 25.58 29.31 -10.58
C ASP A 297 26.44 28.11 -10.11
N ILE A 298 27.70 28.05 -10.53
CA ILE A 298 28.67 27.00 -10.15
C ILE A 298 29.52 27.35 -8.91
N ARG A 299 29.17 28.42 -8.19
CA ARG A 299 29.82 28.88 -6.94
C ARG A 299 31.29 29.29 -7.06
N LYS A 300 31.74 29.74 -8.24
CA LYS A 300 33.06 30.40 -8.41
C LYS A 300 32.95 31.90 -8.16
N VAL A 301 32.77 32.28 -6.90
CA VAL A 301 32.38 33.64 -6.47
C VAL A 301 33.31 34.73 -6.99
N ASP A 302 34.63 34.59 -6.79
CA ASP A 302 35.60 35.63 -7.18
C ASP A 302 35.57 35.91 -8.69
N THR A 303 35.57 34.84 -9.50
CA THR A 303 35.46 34.98 -10.96
C THR A 303 34.11 35.54 -11.41
N ALA A 304 33.03 35.27 -10.67
CA ALA A 304 31.72 35.84 -10.96
C ALA A 304 31.71 37.35 -10.72
N ILE A 305 32.35 37.82 -9.63
CA ILE A 305 32.52 39.24 -9.32
C ILE A 305 33.38 39.90 -10.39
N GLU A 306 34.54 39.32 -10.72
CA GLU A 306 35.45 39.85 -11.75
C GLU A 306 34.72 40.04 -13.08
N CYS A 307 33.95 39.03 -13.51
CA CYS A 307 33.13 39.13 -14.72
C CYS A 307 32.07 40.24 -14.58
N GLY A 308 31.36 40.32 -13.46
CA GLY A 308 30.36 41.37 -13.23
C GLY A 308 30.96 42.79 -13.30
N VAL A 309 32.14 43.00 -12.72
CA VAL A 309 32.87 44.27 -12.77
C VAL A 309 33.29 44.60 -14.20
N LYS A 310 33.94 43.67 -14.91
CA LYS A 310 34.31 43.84 -16.32
C LYS A 310 33.09 44.14 -17.20
N ALA A 311 31.96 43.50 -16.93
CA ALA A 311 30.72 43.78 -17.65
C ALA A 311 30.23 45.21 -17.43
N HIS A 312 30.29 45.68 -16.19
CA HIS A 312 29.89 47.04 -15.81
C HIS A 312 30.84 48.10 -16.40
N GLU A 313 32.15 47.87 -16.38
CA GLU A 313 33.15 48.77 -16.99
C GLU A 313 32.93 48.95 -18.49
N ASN A 314 32.56 47.87 -19.19
CA ASN A 314 32.26 47.92 -20.61
C ASN A 314 30.94 48.64 -20.92
N ASN A 315 29.93 48.53 -20.07
CA ASN A 315 28.65 49.23 -20.25
C ASN A 315 28.04 49.64 -18.91
N SER A 316 28.48 50.79 -18.40
CA SER A 316 28.13 51.24 -17.06
C SER A 316 26.69 51.73 -16.91
N GLN A 317 25.97 51.92 -18.02
CA GLN A 317 24.56 52.32 -18.05
C GLN A 317 23.60 51.13 -18.11
N ASP A 318 24.09 49.91 -18.39
CA ASP A 318 23.27 48.71 -18.34
C ASP A 318 23.04 48.28 -16.88
N TYR A 319 21.80 48.01 -16.51
CA TYR A 319 21.45 47.56 -15.17
C TYR A 319 21.83 46.09 -14.91
N ARG A 320 22.01 45.27 -15.97
CA ARG A 320 22.18 43.81 -15.84
C ARG A 320 23.45 43.40 -15.08
N PRO A 321 24.65 44.00 -15.36
CA PRO A 321 25.82 43.79 -14.52
C PRO A 321 25.58 44.14 -13.06
N CYS A 322 24.85 45.23 -12.79
CA CYS A 322 24.52 45.66 -11.43
C CYS A 322 23.61 44.66 -10.71
N THR A 323 22.59 44.12 -11.39
CA THR A 323 21.73 43.06 -10.81
C THR A 323 22.50 41.78 -10.53
N LEU A 324 23.43 41.40 -11.41
CA LEU A 324 24.29 40.24 -11.20
C LEU A 324 25.17 40.42 -9.96
N LEU A 325 25.88 41.54 -9.87
CA LEU A 325 26.75 41.85 -8.73
C LEU A 325 25.95 41.94 -7.42
N GLY A 326 24.80 42.63 -7.44
CA GLY A 326 23.90 42.70 -6.30
C GLY A 326 23.52 41.31 -5.80
N ALA A 327 23.17 40.41 -6.71
CA ALA A 327 22.82 39.04 -6.35
C ALA A 327 24.02 38.23 -5.80
N ILE A 328 25.21 38.38 -6.37
CA ILE A 328 26.43 37.70 -5.89
C ILE A 328 26.76 38.14 -4.46
N TYR A 329 26.76 39.45 -4.19
CA TYR A 329 27.07 39.97 -2.85
C TYR A 329 26.02 39.60 -1.80
N MET A 330 24.73 39.57 -2.17
CA MET A 330 23.69 39.05 -1.27
C MET A 330 23.90 37.58 -0.92
N GLU A 331 24.27 36.74 -1.90
CA GLU A 331 24.56 35.32 -1.68
C GLU A 331 25.82 35.12 -0.83
N ASN A 332 26.78 36.05 -0.89
CA ASN A 332 28.03 36.01 -0.12
C ASN A 332 27.94 36.75 1.23
N HIS A 333 26.73 37.08 1.69
CA HIS A 333 26.47 37.76 2.97
C HIS A 333 27.00 39.20 3.08
N GLU A 334 27.36 39.83 1.96
CA GLU A 334 27.76 41.24 1.90
C GLU A 334 26.55 42.12 1.57
N TYR A 335 25.57 42.12 2.47
CA TYR A 335 24.24 42.68 2.19
C TYR A 335 24.25 44.19 1.89
N THR A 336 25.15 44.96 2.52
CA THR A 336 25.29 46.39 2.26
C THR A 336 25.73 46.63 0.82
N LEU A 337 26.78 45.92 0.37
CA LEU A 337 27.29 46.05 -0.98
C LEU A 337 26.30 45.50 -2.00
N GLY A 338 25.63 44.39 -1.68
CA GLY A 338 24.52 43.87 -2.48
C GLY A 338 23.39 44.88 -2.67
N HIS A 339 23.01 45.59 -1.61
CA HIS A 339 22.01 46.65 -1.68
C HIS A 339 22.49 47.79 -2.58
N ASP A 340 23.71 48.27 -2.38
CA ASP A 340 24.24 49.40 -3.15
C ASP A 340 24.29 49.07 -4.66
N TRP A 341 24.62 47.82 -5.03
CA TRP A 341 24.55 47.36 -6.42
C TRP A 341 23.12 47.24 -6.95
N TYR A 342 22.15 46.80 -6.15
CA TYR A 342 20.75 46.83 -6.57
C TYR A 342 20.20 48.25 -6.70
N SER A 343 20.61 49.18 -5.85
CA SER A 343 20.24 50.60 -5.97
C SER A 343 20.79 51.18 -7.28
N LYS A 344 22.06 50.91 -7.60
CA LYS A 344 22.62 51.22 -8.93
C LYS A 344 21.80 50.62 -10.08
N ALA A 345 21.32 49.39 -9.94
CA ALA A 345 20.48 48.75 -10.95
C ALA A 345 19.13 49.47 -11.11
N ARG A 346 18.50 49.89 -10.01
CA ARG A 346 17.25 50.67 -10.02
C ARG A 346 17.41 52.01 -10.72
N ASP A 347 18.49 52.74 -10.41
CA ASP A 347 18.81 54.02 -11.05
C ASP A 347 18.95 53.90 -12.58
N ARG A 348 19.29 52.69 -13.06
CA ARG A 348 19.44 52.33 -14.47
C ARG A 348 18.18 51.69 -15.08
N GLY A 349 17.06 51.73 -14.37
CA GLY A 349 15.76 51.24 -14.85
C GLY A 349 15.53 49.74 -14.70
N ALA A 350 16.25 49.04 -13.81
CA ALA A 350 15.93 47.65 -13.49
C ALA A 350 14.50 47.54 -12.94
N PRO A 351 13.65 46.63 -13.47
CA PRO A 351 12.31 46.44 -12.93
C PRO A 351 12.36 45.91 -11.49
N GLU A 352 11.68 46.58 -10.56
CA GLU A 352 11.68 46.20 -9.14
C GLU A 352 11.22 44.76 -8.91
N LYS A 353 10.23 44.30 -9.70
CA LYS A 353 9.77 42.91 -9.70
C LYS A 353 10.88 41.89 -9.97
N SER A 354 11.88 42.25 -10.78
CA SER A 354 13.02 41.38 -11.11
C SER A 354 13.97 41.28 -9.92
N ILE A 355 14.34 42.40 -9.31
CA ILE A 355 15.21 42.43 -8.12
C ILE A 355 14.55 41.69 -6.96
N ASN A 356 13.25 41.90 -6.75
CA ASN A 356 12.49 41.20 -5.71
C ASN A 356 12.41 39.69 -5.96
N ALA A 357 12.28 39.25 -7.21
CA ALA A 357 12.33 37.83 -7.56
C ALA A 357 13.70 37.21 -7.25
N ASP A 358 14.79 37.93 -7.56
CA ASP A 358 16.15 37.49 -7.23
C ASP A 358 16.36 37.38 -5.72
N LEU A 359 15.96 38.41 -4.95
CA LEU A 359 16.04 38.39 -3.49
C LEU A 359 15.24 37.23 -2.88
N ARG A 360 14.02 36.97 -3.36
CA ARG A 360 13.22 35.81 -2.93
C ARG A 360 13.94 34.50 -3.22
N SER A 361 14.51 34.35 -4.42
CA SER A 361 15.26 33.14 -4.76
C SER A 361 16.49 32.94 -3.88
N ILE A 362 17.16 34.00 -3.46
CA ILE A 362 18.33 33.93 -2.58
C ILE A 362 17.89 33.53 -1.17
N LEU A 363 16.89 34.22 -0.61
CA LEU A 363 16.34 33.94 0.73
C LEU A 363 15.86 32.48 0.88
N LEU A 364 15.28 31.90 -0.17
CA LEU A 364 14.84 30.49 -0.18
C LEU A 364 16.02 29.51 -0.06
N LYS A 365 17.20 29.87 -0.54
CA LYS A 365 18.40 29.00 -0.54
C LYS A 365 19.25 29.17 0.72
N LEU A 366 19.14 30.32 1.40
CA LEU A 366 19.86 30.59 2.65
C LEU A 366 19.32 29.74 3.79
N ASP A 367 20.21 29.35 4.70
CA ASP A 367 19.82 28.78 6.00
C ASP A 367 19.07 29.83 6.85
N LYS A 368 18.41 29.34 7.91
CA LYS A 368 17.55 30.18 8.75
C LYS A 368 18.29 31.38 9.36
N SER A 369 19.53 31.17 9.83
CA SER A 369 20.30 32.24 10.49
C SER A 369 20.65 33.33 9.48
N LYS A 370 21.21 32.94 8.33
CA LYS A 370 21.57 33.89 7.26
C LYS A 370 20.38 34.57 6.63
N ARG A 371 19.23 33.89 6.54
CA ARG A 371 17.97 34.51 6.09
C ARG A 371 17.53 35.64 7.02
N ILE A 372 17.55 35.40 8.34
CA ILE A 372 17.18 36.42 9.34
C ILE A 372 18.16 37.60 9.28
N GLU A 373 19.46 37.32 9.17
CA GLU A 373 20.52 38.33 9.05
C GLU A 373 20.31 39.22 7.81
N MET A 374 20.09 38.61 6.64
CA MET A 374 19.82 39.32 5.40
C MET A 374 18.57 40.21 5.49
N ILE A 375 17.46 39.67 6.00
CA ILE A 375 16.20 40.42 6.17
C ILE A 375 16.41 41.62 7.09
N ALA A 376 17.07 41.43 8.23
CA ALA A 376 17.33 42.50 9.19
C ALA A 376 18.22 43.59 8.58
N SER A 377 19.27 43.20 7.85
CA SER A 377 20.18 44.14 7.18
C SER A 377 19.46 44.99 6.13
N LEU A 378 18.65 44.36 5.27
CA LEU A 378 17.89 45.06 4.23
C LEU A 378 16.84 46.00 4.82
N LEU A 379 16.07 45.56 5.81
CA LEU A 379 15.09 46.42 6.50
C LEU A 379 15.74 47.61 7.21
N LYS A 380 16.94 47.42 7.77
CA LYS A 380 17.71 48.52 8.37
C LYS A 380 18.19 49.53 7.33
N LYS A 381 18.58 49.06 6.15
CA LYS A 381 19.11 49.89 5.06
C LYS A 381 18.01 50.71 4.38
N ASP A 382 16.86 50.10 4.08
CA ASP A 382 15.69 50.79 3.54
C ASP A 382 14.38 50.09 3.99
N PRO A 383 13.72 50.60 5.05
CA PRO A 383 12.54 49.95 5.62
C PRO A 383 11.29 50.07 4.73
N TYR A 384 11.25 51.02 3.80
CA TYR A 384 10.11 51.23 2.90
C TYR A 384 10.20 50.28 1.71
N LEU A 385 11.35 50.29 1.03
CA LEU A 385 11.63 49.46 -0.14
C LEU A 385 11.53 47.96 0.18
N TYR A 386 12.05 47.55 1.34
CA TYR A 386 12.07 46.15 1.76
C TYR A 386 10.95 45.78 2.74
N SER A 387 9.92 46.62 2.87
CA SER A 387 8.78 46.39 3.77
C SER A 387 8.15 45.00 3.60
N TRP A 388 8.07 44.49 2.37
CA TRP A 388 7.55 43.17 2.03
C TRP A 388 8.34 42.00 2.64
N LEU A 389 9.57 42.22 3.11
CA LEU A 389 10.35 41.19 3.82
C LEU A 389 9.78 40.89 5.21
N LYS A 390 8.97 41.79 5.79
CA LYS A 390 8.34 41.60 7.11
C LYS A 390 7.35 40.42 7.11
N ASP A 391 6.74 40.13 5.96
CA ASP A 391 5.74 39.07 5.80
C ASP A 391 6.36 37.71 5.49
N ILE A 392 7.68 37.63 5.30
CA ILE A 392 8.39 36.37 5.07
C ILE A 392 8.56 35.66 6.42
N LYS A 393 8.05 34.42 6.52
CA LYS A 393 8.27 33.56 7.68
C LYS A 393 9.78 33.39 7.94
N LYS A 394 10.23 33.83 9.12
CA LYS A 394 11.63 33.86 9.54
C LYS A 394 12.22 32.48 9.76
#